data_AF-A0A4Q4WIQ8-F1
#
_entry.id   AF-A0A4Q4WIQ8-F1
#
_cell.length_a   1.000
_cell.length_b   1.000
_cell.length_c   1.000
_cell.angle_alpha   90.00
_cell.angle_beta   90.00
_cell.angle_gamma   90.00
#
_symmetry.space_group_name_H-M   'P 1'
#
loop_
_entity.id
_entity.type
_entity.pdbx_description
1 polymer ?
#
loop_
_entity_poly.entity_id
_entity_poly.type
_entity_poly.pdbx_seq_one_letter_code
_entity_poly.pdbx_strand_id
1 'polypeptide(L)'
;MAKTIPGKEEFHEMLRYFTRRVEATGVTLRLGTRVDAPQLLAAKYDEIIIATGVSPRNPKIPGQDHPSVLSYIDVLRHRKPVGKRVAIVGAGGIGFDVAEFLALDGHSPTLDLQTWRAEWGVGDPTEVRGGVDGIRPEPQTPSRDIVLLQRPSRIWACAWWVA
;
A
#
# COMPACT_ATOMS: atom_id res chain seq x y z
N MET A 1 -0.43 -5.57 -4.58
CA MET A 1 0.37 -4.61 -3.79
C MET A 1 -0.39 -4.23 -2.54
N ALA A 2 -1.64 -3.73 -2.62
CA ALA A 2 -2.41 -3.35 -1.42
C ALA A 2 -2.44 -4.41 -0.30
N LYS A 3 -2.59 -5.70 -0.65
CA LYS A 3 -2.58 -6.83 0.30
C LYS A 3 -1.29 -7.00 1.12
N THR A 4 -0.20 -6.34 0.75
CA THR A 4 1.10 -6.44 1.43
C THR A 4 1.38 -5.24 2.33
N ILE A 5 0.42 -4.33 2.47
CA ILE A 5 0.50 -3.21 3.40
C ILE A 5 0.06 -3.74 4.77
N PRO A 6 0.81 -3.46 5.85
CA PRO A 6 0.37 -3.77 7.21
C PRO A 6 -1.03 -3.21 7.48
N GLY A 7 -1.92 -3.99 8.09
CA GLY A 7 -3.31 -3.59 8.35
C GLY A 7 -4.26 -3.78 7.16
N LYS A 8 -3.77 -4.33 6.04
CA LYS A 8 -4.53 -4.57 4.81
C LYS A 8 -4.48 -6.05 4.37
N GLU A 9 -4.21 -6.95 5.31
CA GLU A 9 -4.08 -8.39 5.08
C GLU A 9 -5.37 -8.99 4.53
N GLU A 10 -6.54 -8.46 4.90
CA GLU A 10 -7.86 -8.90 4.43
C GLU A 10 -8.02 -8.85 2.90
N PHE A 11 -7.23 -8.05 2.17
CA PHE A 11 -7.25 -8.08 0.70
C PHE A 11 -6.81 -9.43 0.12
N HIS A 12 -6.15 -10.29 0.90
CA HIS A 12 -5.92 -11.69 0.51
C HIS A 12 -7.25 -12.44 0.34
N GLU A 13 -8.24 -12.19 1.21
CA GLU A 13 -9.55 -12.84 1.17
C GLU A 13 -10.39 -12.37 -0.02
N MET A 14 -10.30 -11.08 -0.36
CA MET A 14 -10.92 -10.56 -1.59
C MET A 14 -10.39 -11.31 -2.83
N LEU A 15 -9.08 -11.53 -2.93
CA LEU A 15 -8.51 -12.28 -4.04
C LEU A 15 -8.96 -13.74 -4.02
N ARG A 16 -8.94 -14.40 -2.85
CA ARG A 16 -9.41 -15.78 -2.70
C ARG A 16 -10.86 -15.92 -3.16
N TYR A 17 -11.74 -14.99 -2.76
CA TYR A 17 -13.13 -14.95 -3.18
C TYR A 17 -13.25 -14.83 -4.70
N PHE A 18 -12.60 -13.86 -5.33
CA PHE A 18 -12.72 -13.67 -6.79
C PHE A 18 -12.11 -14.82 -7.59
N THR A 19 -11.02 -15.43 -7.13
CA THR A 19 -10.48 -16.67 -7.72
C THR A 19 -11.55 -17.75 -7.74
N ARG A 20 -12.23 -17.98 -6.62
CA ARG A 20 -13.29 -19.00 -6.56
C ARG A 20 -14.49 -18.65 -7.43
N ARG A 21 -14.85 -17.36 -7.52
CA ARG A 21 -15.95 -16.91 -8.39
C ARG A 21 -15.66 -17.17 -9.86
N VAL A 22 -14.46 -16.85 -10.33
CA VAL A 22 -14.05 -17.10 -11.72
C VAL A 22 -14.20 -18.58 -12.09
N GLU A 23 -13.75 -19.49 -11.22
CA GLU A 23 -13.90 -20.93 -11.40
C GLU A 23 -15.38 -21.35 -11.44
N ALA A 24 -16.17 -20.91 -10.45
CA ALA A 24 -17.56 -21.33 -10.29
C ALA A 24 -18.48 -20.82 -11.41
N THR A 25 -18.15 -19.68 -12.03
CA THR A 25 -18.93 -19.10 -13.13
C THR A 25 -18.50 -19.59 -14.51
N GLY A 26 -17.44 -20.39 -14.62
CA GLY A 26 -16.93 -20.87 -15.90
C GLY A 26 -16.28 -19.78 -16.77
N VAL A 27 -15.75 -18.71 -16.15
CA VAL A 27 -15.06 -17.64 -16.88
C VAL A 27 -13.72 -18.18 -17.40
N THR A 28 -13.48 -18.06 -18.71
CA THR A 28 -12.19 -18.42 -19.32
C THR A 28 -11.10 -17.43 -18.93
N LEU A 29 -10.31 -17.77 -17.93
CA LEU A 29 -9.22 -16.93 -17.43
C LEU A 29 -7.93 -17.14 -18.24
N ARG A 30 -7.38 -16.06 -18.81
CA ARG A 30 -6.08 -16.07 -19.51
C ARG A 30 -5.09 -15.12 -18.84
N LEU A 31 -4.27 -15.66 -17.94
CA LEU A 31 -3.17 -14.93 -17.31
C LEU A 31 -1.93 -14.90 -18.24
N GLY A 32 -0.95 -14.05 -17.92
CA GLY A 32 0.28 -13.93 -18.71
C GLY A 32 0.09 -13.43 -20.15
N THR A 33 -1.12 -12.97 -20.49
CA THR A 33 -1.49 -12.55 -21.85
C THR A 33 -1.62 -11.04 -21.89
N ARG A 34 -0.73 -10.35 -22.62
CA ARG A 34 -0.89 -8.94 -22.94
C ARG A 34 -1.83 -8.82 -24.14
N VAL A 35 -2.84 -7.96 -24.01
CA VAL A 35 -3.85 -7.73 -25.04
C VAL A 35 -3.65 -6.35 -25.67
N ASP A 36 -3.71 -6.28 -27.00
CA ASP A 36 -3.73 -5.03 -27.78
C ASP A 36 -5.05 -4.85 -28.55
N ALA A 37 -5.24 -3.66 -29.12
CA ALA A 37 -6.47 -3.33 -29.84
C ALA A 37 -6.69 -4.20 -31.11
N PRO A 38 -5.66 -4.45 -31.96
CA PRO A 38 -5.83 -5.35 -33.10
C PRO A 38 -6.33 -6.75 -32.75
N GLN A 39 -5.80 -7.35 -31.67
CA GLN A 39 -6.24 -8.66 -31.19
C GLN A 39 -7.72 -8.66 -30.79
N LEU A 40 -8.19 -7.61 -30.10
CA LEU A 40 -9.58 -7.50 -29.68
C LEU A 40 -10.54 -7.34 -30.88
N LEU A 41 -10.15 -6.53 -31.87
CA LEU A 41 -10.92 -6.35 -33.10
C LEU A 41 -11.03 -7.65 -33.91
N ALA A 42 -9.95 -8.44 -33.95
CA ALA A 42 -9.93 -9.73 -34.63
C ALA A 42 -10.75 -10.81 -33.90
N ALA A 43 -10.89 -10.71 -32.58
CA ALA A 43 -11.56 -11.72 -31.74
C ALA A 43 -13.10 -11.72 -31.85
N LYS A 44 -13.70 -10.69 -32.46
CA LYS A 44 -15.15 -10.58 -32.73
C LYS A 44 -16.04 -10.79 -31.50
N TYR A 45 -15.65 -10.23 -30.35
CA TYR A 45 -16.55 -10.16 -29.18
C TYR A 45 -17.71 -9.20 -29.44
N ASP A 46 -18.89 -9.50 -28.91
CA ASP A 46 -20.06 -8.61 -28.99
C ASP A 46 -19.82 -7.30 -28.21
N GLU A 47 -19.20 -7.43 -27.03
CA GLU A 47 -18.87 -6.30 -26.16
C GLU A 47 -17.45 -6.44 -25.59
N ILE A 48 -16.82 -5.29 -25.31
CA ILE A 48 -15.48 -5.21 -24.74
C ILE A 48 -15.49 -4.30 -23.52
N ILE A 49 -15.12 -4.84 -22.36
CA ILE A 49 -14.95 -4.08 -21.12
C ILE A 49 -13.45 -3.84 -20.88
N ILE A 50 -13.05 -2.57 -20.80
CA ILE A 50 -11.66 -2.18 -20.53
C ILE A 50 -11.46 -1.95 -19.03
N ALA A 51 -10.69 -2.85 -18.40
CA ALA A 51 -10.37 -2.80 -16.97
C ALA A 51 -8.85 -2.88 -16.71
N THR A 52 -8.04 -2.12 -17.45
CA THR A 52 -6.57 -2.21 -17.47
C THR A 52 -5.86 -1.53 -16.30
N GLY A 53 -6.60 -0.96 -15.35
CA GLY A 53 -6.05 -0.31 -14.16
C GLY A 53 -5.52 1.10 -14.44
N VAL A 54 -4.45 1.49 -13.73
CA VAL A 54 -3.88 2.84 -13.75
C VAL A 54 -2.36 2.82 -13.81
N SER A 55 -1.77 3.90 -14.32
CA SER A 55 -0.33 4.16 -14.28
C SER A 55 0.00 5.28 -13.28
N PRO A 56 1.13 5.20 -12.55
CA PRO A 56 1.57 6.29 -11.67
C PRO A 56 1.65 7.61 -12.41
N ARG A 57 1.17 8.69 -11.76
CA ARG A 57 1.27 10.04 -12.32
C ARG A 57 2.72 10.52 -12.27
N ASN A 58 3.23 11.01 -13.39
CA ASN A 58 4.52 11.71 -13.43
C ASN A 58 4.37 13.09 -12.74
N PRO A 59 5.09 13.36 -11.64
CA PRO A 59 4.95 14.61 -10.92
C PRO A 59 5.63 15.79 -11.61
N LYS A 60 6.49 15.55 -12.61
CA LYS A 60 7.24 16.54 -13.40
C LYS A 60 8.07 17.48 -12.53
N ILE A 61 8.70 16.92 -11.50
CA ILE A 61 9.62 17.65 -10.61
C ILE A 61 11.01 17.61 -11.25
N PRO A 62 11.69 18.77 -11.43
CA PRO A 62 13.09 18.76 -11.88
C PRO A 62 13.94 17.83 -11.01
N GLY A 63 14.88 17.08 -11.59
CA GLY A 63 15.72 16.15 -10.82
C GLY A 63 15.03 14.88 -10.32
N GLN A 64 13.78 14.61 -10.72
CA GLN A 64 13.07 13.35 -10.35
C GLN A 64 13.72 12.07 -10.90
N ASP A 65 14.68 12.18 -11.82
CA ASP A 65 15.46 11.06 -12.35
C ASP A 65 16.65 10.70 -11.44
N HIS A 66 16.84 11.41 -10.32
CA HIS A 66 17.91 11.14 -9.37
C HIS A 66 17.76 9.72 -8.77
N PRO A 67 18.85 8.95 -8.57
CA PRO A 67 18.77 7.54 -8.13
C PRO A 67 18.07 7.30 -6.79
N SER A 68 17.98 8.31 -5.92
CA SER A 68 17.24 8.23 -4.65
C SER A 68 15.71 8.35 -4.80
N VAL A 69 15.22 8.72 -5.98
CA VAL A 69 13.79 8.87 -6.24
C VAL A 69 13.23 7.50 -6.63
N LEU A 70 12.34 7.00 -5.79
CA LEU A 70 11.67 5.71 -5.98
C LEU A 70 10.18 5.92 -6.14
N SER A 71 9.56 5.20 -7.08
CA SER A 71 8.11 5.13 -7.15
C SER A 71 7.56 4.21 -6.04
N TYR A 72 6.27 4.35 -5.71
CA TYR A 72 5.63 3.39 -4.79
C TYR A 72 5.65 1.96 -5.34
N ILE A 73 5.76 1.77 -6.66
CA ILE A 73 5.92 0.44 -7.28
C ILE A 73 7.31 -0.12 -6.99
N ASP A 74 8.35 0.70 -7.11
CA ASP A 74 9.72 0.32 -6.76
C ASP A 74 9.82 -0.18 -5.31
N VAL A 75 9.18 0.54 -4.39
CA VAL A 75 9.19 0.20 -2.96
C VAL A 75 8.31 -1.01 -2.66
N LEU A 76 7.03 -0.98 -3.05
CA LEU A 76 6.05 -1.99 -2.62
C LEU A 76 6.13 -3.30 -3.42
N ARG A 77 6.40 -3.23 -4.73
CA ARG A 77 6.47 -4.42 -5.60
C ARG A 77 7.89 -4.93 -5.73
N HIS A 78 8.83 -4.04 -6.03
CA HIS A 78 10.21 -4.44 -6.34
C HIS A 78 11.12 -4.48 -5.11
N ARG A 79 10.64 -4.04 -3.95
CA ARG A 79 11.37 -4.06 -2.67
C ARG A 79 12.74 -3.39 -2.79
N LYS A 80 12.84 -2.31 -3.57
CA LYS A 80 14.08 -1.54 -3.65
C LYS A 80 14.45 -1.00 -2.26
N PRO A 81 15.75 -0.99 -1.90
CA PRO A 81 16.19 -0.55 -0.58
C PRO A 81 15.85 0.92 -0.35
N VAL A 82 15.38 1.23 0.86
CA VAL A 82 15.01 2.59 1.30
C VAL A 82 15.78 2.93 2.57
N GLY A 83 16.45 4.09 2.55
CA GLY A 83 17.24 4.61 3.68
C GLY A 83 16.43 4.96 4.91
N LYS A 84 17.12 5.49 5.93
CA LYS A 84 16.51 5.84 7.24
C LYS A 84 15.64 7.10 7.22
N ARG A 85 15.99 8.09 6.40
CA ARG A 85 15.23 9.35 6.24
C ARG A 85 14.49 9.33 4.91
N VAL A 86 13.18 9.50 4.94
CA VAL A 86 12.32 9.35 3.75
C VAL A 86 11.39 10.55 3.62
N ALA A 87 11.39 11.18 2.45
CA ALA A 87 10.37 12.16 2.07
C ALA A 87 9.41 11.53 1.06
N ILE A 88 8.13 11.45 1.41
CA ILE A 88 7.06 10.92 0.55
C ILE A 88 6.31 12.10 -0.07
N VAL A 89 6.40 12.22 -1.40
CA VAL A 89 5.68 13.25 -2.16
C VAL A 89 4.29 12.74 -2.54
N GLY A 90 3.27 13.16 -1.78
CA GLY A 90 1.87 12.81 -1.99
C GLY A 90 1.23 12.16 -0.78
N ALA A 91 0.59 12.96 0.08
CA ALA A 91 -0.11 12.51 1.28
C ALA A 91 -1.55 11.97 1.04
N GLY A 92 -1.76 11.26 -0.08
CA GLY A 92 -3.01 10.54 -0.34
C GLY A 92 -2.98 9.13 0.25
N GLY A 93 -4.03 8.32 0.03
CA GLY A 93 -4.11 6.95 0.59
C GLY A 93 -2.89 6.06 0.28
N ILE A 94 -2.36 6.11 -0.95
CA ILE A 94 -1.14 5.36 -1.32
C ILE A 94 0.09 5.89 -0.55
N GLY A 95 0.16 7.20 -0.29
CA GLY A 95 1.27 7.79 0.47
C GLY A 95 1.31 7.30 1.91
N PHE A 96 0.14 7.23 2.56
CA PHE A 96 0.00 6.63 3.89
C PHE A 96 0.29 5.12 3.88
N ASP A 97 -0.17 4.38 2.86
CA ASP A 97 0.17 2.95 2.73
C ASP A 97 1.69 2.72 2.62
N VAL A 98 2.39 3.56 1.86
CA VAL A 98 3.86 3.49 1.75
C VAL A 98 4.52 3.88 3.06
N ALA A 99 4.01 4.90 3.75
CA ALA A 99 4.54 5.33 5.04
C ALA A 99 4.41 4.22 6.09
N GLU A 100 3.23 3.61 6.19
CA GLU A 100 2.96 2.48 7.07
C GLU A 100 3.88 1.29 6.77
N PHE A 101 3.96 0.94 5.49
CA PHE A 101 4.84 -0.14 5.02
C PHE A 101 6.32 0.12 5.36
N LEU A 102 6.77 1.37 5.34
CA LEU A 102 8.16 1.74 5.64
C LEU A 102 8.41 1.96 7.13
N ALA A 103 7.39 2.28 7.92
CA ALA A 103 7.48 2.46 9.36
C ALA A 103 7.70 1.11 10.05
N LEU A 104 6.97 0.08 9.63
CA LEU A 104 7.04 -1.26 10.21
C LEU A 104 8.17 -2.08 9.59
N ASP A 105 8.98 -2.73 10.43
CA ASP A 105 10.07 -3.62 9.98
C ASP A 105 9.55 -5.05 9.76
N GLY A 106 8.59 -5.18 8.83
CA GLY A 106 8.11 -6.47 8.32
C GLY A 106 7.11 -7.24 9.20
N HIS A 107 6.90 -6.85 10.45
CA HIS A 107 5.85 -7.43 11.30
C HIS A 107 4.68 -6.46 11.44
N SER A 108 3.48 -6.89 11.02
CA SER A 108 2.24 -6.16 11.29
C SER A 108 1.58 -6.72 12.55
N PRO A 109 1.11 -5.85 13.48
CA PRO A 109 0.35 -6.28 14.65
C PRO A 109 -1.04 -6.85 14.30
N THR A 110 -1.57 -6.59 13.10
CA THR A 110 -2.99 -6.79 12.75
C THR A 110 -3.50 -8.22 12.98
N LEU A 111 -2.65 -9.23 12.70
CA LEU A 111 -2.99 -10.65 12.90
C LEU A 111 -2.33 -11.26 14.14
N ASP A 112 -1.62 -10.45 14.93
CA ASP A 112 -1.02 -10.85 16.20
C ASP A 112 -1.76 -10.16 17.34
N LEU A 113 -2.68 -10.89 17.95
CA LEU A 113 -3.51 -10.37 19.03
C LEU A 113 -2.69 -9.83 20.21
N GLN A 114 -1.55 -10.45 20.54
CA GLN A 114 -0.76 -10.02 21.70
C GLN A 114 -0.02 -8.73 21.40
N THR A 115 0.64 -8.66 20.23
CA THR A 115 1.33 -7.44 19.80
C THR A 115 0.34 -6.29 19.60
N TRP A 116 -0.83 -6.54 19.01
CA TRP A 116 -1.89 -5.54 18.89
C TRP A 116 -2.40 -5.05 20.26
N ARG A 117 -2.62 -5.97 21.21
CA ARG A 117 -3.04 -5.63 22.58
C ARG A 117 -2.02 -4.75 23.28
N ALA A 118 -0.73 -5.10 23.19
CA ALA A 118 0.35 -4.30 23.77
C ALA A 118 0.41 -2.90 23.14
N GLU A 119 0.37 -2.82 21.82
CA GLU A 119 0.42 -1.56 21.08
C GLU A 119 -0.70 -0.60 21.48
N TRP A 120 -1.91 -1.11 21.69
CA TRP A 120 -3.09 -0.31 22.04
C TRP A 120 -3.37 -0.22 23.55
N GLY A 121 -2.59 -0.91 24.40
CA GLY A 121 -2.81 -0.94 25.84
C GLY A 121 -4.12 -1.64 26.25
N VAL A 122 -4.46 -2.73 25.58
CA VAL A 122 -5.69 -3.51 25.80
C VAL A 122 -5.37 -4.82 26.52
N GLY A 123 -5.91 -5.02 27.71
CA GLY A 123 -5.80 -6.25 28.49
C GLY A 123 -7.06 -7.11 28.46
N ASP A 124 -6.99 -8.23 29.19
CA ASP A 124 -8.16 -9.08 29.40
C ASP A 124 -9.12 -8.39 30.39
N PRO A 125 -10.38 -8.10 30.00
CA PRO A 125 -11.34 -7.44 30.87
C PRO A 125 -11.78 -8.30 32.07
N THR A 126 -11.47 -9.60 32.07
CA THR A 126 -11.71 -10.49 33.22
C THR A 126 -10.64 -10.34 34.31
N GLU A 127 -9.44 -9.89 33.94
CA GLU A 127 -8.30 -9.71 34.83
C GLU A 127 -8.10 -8.23 35.20
N VAL A 128 -8.38 -7.34 34.25
CA VAL A 128 -8.17 -5.91 34.36
C VAL A 128 -9.49 -5.19 34.26
N ARG A 129 -9.76 -4.28 35.21
CA ARG A 129 -11.00 -3.51 35.23
C ARG A 129 -11.18 -2.75 33.92
N GLY A 130 -12.26 -3.06 33.19
CA GLY A 130 -12.55 -2.47 31.89
C GLY A 130 -11.53 -2.79 30.79
N GLY A 131 -10.61 -3.73 31.02
CA GLY A 131 -9.57 -4.13 30.06
C GLY A 131 -8.50 -3.07 29.81
N VAL A 132 -8.43 -2.00 30.61
CA VAL A 132 -7.49 -0.87 30.39
C VAL A 132 -6.88 -0.30 31.67
N ASP A 133 -7.46 -0.59 32.85
CA ASP A 133 -7.00 -0.03 34.12
C ASP A 133 -5.55 -0.44 34.42
N GLY A 134 -4.66 0.53 34.59
CA GLY A 134 -3.24 0.29 34.85
C GLY A 134 -2.41 -0.22 33.67
N ILE A 135 -2.99 -0.47 32.50
CA ILE A 135 -2.27 -0.88 31.28
C ILE A 135 -1.82 0.35 30.51
N ARG A 136 -0.59 0.32 29.99
CA ARG A 136 -0.05 1.38 29.14
C ARG A 136 0.15 0.87 27.72
N PRO A 137 -0.24 1.65 26.69
CA PRO A 137 0.10 1.34 25.31
C PRO A 137 1.62 1.30 25.09
N GLU A 138 2.08 0.31 24.35
CA GLU A 138 3.48 0.12 23.95
C GLU A 138 3.59 0.09 22.42
N PRO A 139 3.38 1.25 21.73
CA PRO A 139 3.45 1.29 20.29
C PRO A 139 4.87 1.05 19.78
N GLN A 140 4.97 0.36 18.65
CA GLN A 140 6.25 0.11 18.02
C GLN A 140 6.90 1.42 17.55
N THR A 141 8.20 1.56 17.82
CA THR A 141 8.98 2.69 17.29
C THR A 141 9.14 2.53 15.78
N PRO A 142 8.81 3.55 14.97
CA PRO A 142 9.02 3.50 13.53
C PRO A 142 10.49 3.23 13.17
N SER A 143 10.72 2.35 12.20
CA SER A 143 12.07 1.98 11.74
C SER A 143 12.79 3.07 10.94
N ARG A 144 12.08 4.15 10.57
CA ARG A 144 12.50 5.24 9.69
C ARG A 144 11.88 6.57 10.10
N ASP A 145 12.59 7.65 9.82
CA ASP A 145 12.09 9.03 9.91
C ASP A 145 11.38 9.37 8.60
N ILE A 146 10.05 9.47 8.65
CA ILE A 146 9.21 9.61 7.45
C ILE A 146 8.50 10.96 7.47
N VAL A 147 8.65 11.73 6.39
CA VAL A 147 7.96 13.00 6.17
C VAL A 147 6.99 12.86 5.00
N LEU A 148 5.69 13.10 5.24
CA LEU A 148 4.69 13.15 4.18
C LEU A 148 4.48 14.59 3.72
N LEU A 149 4.61 14.79 2.41
CA LEU A 149 4.42 16.08 1.77
C LEU A 149 3.08 16.07 1.02
N GLN A 150 2.12 16.87 1.48
CA GLN A 150 0.88 17.09 0.75
C GLN A 150 1.11 18.09 -0.38
N ARG A 151 0.69 17.74 -1.59
CA ARG A 151 0.69 18.67 -2.73
C ARG A 151 -0.65 19.41 -2.79
N PRO A 152 -0.68 20.74 -2.79
CA PRO A 152 -1.91 21.47 -3.01
C PRO A 152 -2.45 21.21 -4.42
N SER A 153 -3.78 21.22 -4.57
CA SER A 153 -4.48 21.02 -5.84
C SER A 153 -4.21 22.15 -6.86
N ARG A 154 -3.71 23.28 -6.38
CA ARG A 154 -3.20 24.41 -7.17
C ARG A 154 -1.75 24.69 -6.79
N ILE A 155 -0.92 24.86 -7.82
CA ILE A 155 0.45 25.38 -7.85
C ILE A 155 1.56 24.32 -7.98
N TRP A 156 2.16 24.41 -9.17
CA TRP A 156 3.47 23.93 -9.58
C TRP A 156 4.56 24.84 -9.02
N ALA A 157 4.82 24.77 -7.71
CA ALA A 157 6.02 25.28 -7.07
C ALA A 157 5.87 25.07 -5.58
N CYS A 158 6.71 24.23 -4.99
CA CYS A 158 7.20 24.49 -3.65
C CYS A 158 8.61 23.91 -3.51
N ALA A 159 9.48 24.79 -3.03
CA ALA A 159 10.91 24.73 -2.87
C ALA A 159 11.49 23.40 -2.34
N TRP A 160 12.65 23.08 -2.89
CA TRP A 160 13.64 22.17 -2.32
C TRP A 160 14.16 22.70 -0.98
N TRP A 161 14.34 21.82 0.01
CA TRP A 161 15.48 21.81 0.94
C TRP A 161 15.52 20.43 1.62
N VAL A 162 16.61 19.66 1.43
CA VAL A 162 16.99 18.54 2.31
C VAL A 162 18.46 18.74 2.64
N ALA A 163 18.76 18.88 3.94
CA ALA A 163 20.08 18.67 4.52
C ALA A 163 20.14 17.24 5.10
#